data_AF-A0A643BKL1-F1
#
_entry.id   AF-A0A643BKL1-F1
#
_cell.length_a   1.000
_cell.length_b   1.000
_cell.length_c   1.000
_cell.angle_alpha   90.00
_cell.angle_beta   90.00
_cell.angle_gamma   90.00
#
_symmetry.space_group_name_H-M   'P 1'
#
loop_
_entity.id
_entity.type
_entity.pdbx_description
1 polymer ?
#
loop_
_entity_poly.entity_id
_entity_poly.type
_entity_poly.pdbx_seq_one_letter_code
_entity_poly.pdbx_strand_id
1 'polypeptide(L)'
;MTGTPTVKLVKTHDLCPKHNYIIANHPHGILSYGVFIIFATEATGFARIFPAITPYVGTLEGMFWIPIVRDYVMSMGVCPVSELALKYLLTKKGSGNAVVIVVGGAAEALLSYPGASTVLLKQRKGFVRLALKT
;
A
#
# COMPACT_ATOMS: atom_id res chain seq x y z
N MET A 1 3.45 -12.42 30.99
CA MET A 1 3.21 -11.33 30.03
C MET A 1 2.96 -11.97 28.68
N THR A 2 1.69 -12.10 28.29
CA THR A 2 1.27 -12.76 27.05
C THR A 2 1.70 -11.91 25.86
N GLY A 3 2.67 -12.39 25.10
CA GLY A 3 3.25 -11.70 23.95
C GLY A 3 2.18 -11.44 22.88
N THR A 4 1.80 -10.18 22.72
CA THR A 4 1.11 -9.73 21.52
C THR A 4 2.00 -9.99 20.32
N PRO A 5 1.51 -10.66 19.25
CA PRO A 5 2.31 -10.86 18.05
C PRO A 5 2.62 -9.51 17.41
N THR A 6 3.90 -9.12 17.42
CA THR A 6 4.40 -7.92 16.75
C THR A 6 4.41 -8.13 15.24
N VAL A 7 3.94 -7.15 14.47
CA VAL A 7 4.01 -7.18 13.00
C VAL A 7 5.47 -7.21 12.56
N LYS A 8 5.84 -8.17 11.70
CA LYS A 8 7.21 -8.37 11.21
C LYS A 8 7.24 -8.26 9.68
N LEU A 9 8.10 -7.40 9.15
CA LEU A 9 8.43 -7.36 7.72
C LEU A 9 9.54 -8.36 7.43
N VAL A 10 9.27 -9.32 6.54
CA VAL A 10 10.25 -10.31 6.09
C VAL A 10 10.62 -10.00 4.64
N LYS A 11 11.88 -9.62 4.41
CA LYS A 11 12.42 -9.38 3.07
C LYS A 11 12.78 -10.70 2.43
N THR A 12 12.24 -10.93 1.23
CA THR A 12 12.56 -12.12 0.42
C THR A 12 13.53 -11.80 -0.71
N HIS A 13 13.50 -10.57 -1.24
CA HIS A 13 14.31 -10.13 -2.36
C HIS A 13 14.70 -8.66 -2.22
N ASP A 14 15.78 -8.26 -2.87
CA ASP A 14 16.16 -6.86 -3.02
C ASP A 14 15.28 -6.15 -4.06
N LEU A 15 14.95 -4.89 -3.78
CA LEU A 15 14.30 -4.00 -4.73
C LEU A 15 15.34 -2.96 -5.18
N CYS A 16 15.56 -2.86 -6.48
CA CYS A 16 16.45 -1.86 -7.05
C CYS A 16 15.84 -0.46 -6.90
N PRO A 17 16.53 0.52 -6.29
CA PRO A 17 16.06 1.91 -6.17
C PRO A 17 15.90 2.64 -7.51
N LYS A 18 16.40 2.08 -8.62
CA LYS A 18 16.27 2.66 -9.96
C LYS A 18 14.91 2.41 -10.59
N HIS A 19 14.09 1.53 -10.01
CA HIS A 19 12.76 1.21 -10.53
C HIS A 19 11.67 1.72 -9.60
N ASN A 20 10.47 1.87 -10.16
CA ASN A 20 9.25 2.11 -9.42
C ASN A 20 8.43 0.81 -9.38
N TYR A 21 7.68 0.61 -8.29
CA TYR A 21 6.99 -0.63 -8.00
C TYR A 21 5.52 -0.39 -7.71
N ILE A 22 4.67 -1.31 -8.17
CA ILE A 22 3.32 -1.47 -7.65
C ILE A 22 3.32 -2.71 -6.77
N ILE A 23 3.12 -2.52 -5.47
CA ILE A 23 3.06 -3.61 -4.48
C ILE A 23 1.58 -3.90 -4.22
N ALA A 24 1.15 -5.12 -4.56
CA ALA A 24 -0.17 -5.60 -4.18
C ALA A 24 -0.13 -6.13 -2.74
N ASN A 25 -0.95 -5.57 -1.85
CA ASN A 25 -1.09 -6.00 -0.47
C ASN A 25 -2.43 -6.71 -0.24
N HIS A 26 -2.40 -7.85 0.46
CA HIS A 26 -3.55 -8.64 0.90
C HIS A 26 -3.21 -9.32 2.24
N PRO A 27 -4.16 -9.55 3.16
CA PRO A 27 -5.58 -9.22 3.08
C PRO A 27 -5.89 -7.75 3.28
N HIS A 28 -6.95 -7.26 2.62
CA HIS A 28 -7.51 -5.95 2.93
C HIS A 28 -8.01 -5.93 4.37
N GLY A 29 -8.70 -6.98 4.83
CA GLY A 29 -9.41 -6.95 6.10
C GLY A 29 -10.37 -5.75 6.19
N ILE A 30 -10.94 -5.48 7.37
CA ILE A 30 -11.85 -4.32 7.51
C ILE A 30 -11.06 -2.99 7.51
N LEU A 31 -9.85 -2.97 8.08
CA LEU A 31 -9.09 -1.73 8.31
C LEU A 31 -7.65 -1.76 7.76
N SER A 32 -7.24 -2.85 7.09
CA SER A 32 -5.90 -3.00 6.48
C SER A 32 -4.72 -2.61 7.39
N TYR A 33 -4.84 -2.71 8.72
CA TYR A 33 -3.86 -2.16 9.66
C TYR A 33 -2.41 -2.57 9.38
N GLY A 34 -2.18 -3.79 8.89
CA GLY A 34 -0.85 -4.26 8.52
C GLY A 34 -0.17 -3.40 7.46
N VAL A 35 -0.91 -2.91 6.46
CA VAL A 35 -0.33 -2.06 5.40
C VAL A 35 0.13 -0.71 5.97
N PHE A 36 -0.67 -0.11 6.85
CA PHE A 36 -0.31 1.16 7.48
C PHE A 36 0.87 0.99 8.44
N ILE A 37 0.87 -0.07 9.25
CA ILE A 37 1.97 -0.35 10.20
C ILE A 37 3.30 -0.60 9.47
N ILE A 38 3.27 -1.29 8.32
CA ILE A 38 4.49 -1.61 7.57
C ILE A 38 4.99 -0.41 6.77
N PHE A 39 4.09 0.28 6.06
CA PHE A 39 4.47 1.22 5.01
C PHE A 39 4.25 2.70 5.34
N ALA A 40 3.48 3.03 6.38
CA ALA A 40 3.12 4.41 6.70
C ALA A 40 3.72 4.94 8.01
N THR A 41 4.19 4.06 8.90
CA THR A 41 4.63 4.46 10.26
C THR A 41 6.07 4.12 10.60
N GLU A 42 6.83 3.50 9.68
CA GLU A 42 8.19 2.98 9.92
C GLU A 42 8.32 1.99 11.10
N ALA A 43 7.21 1.49 11.66
CA ALA A 43 7.22 0.62 12.84
C ALA A 43 7.98 -0.71 12.62
N THR A 44 8.12 -1.14 11.36
CA THR A 44 8.87 -2.35 10.97
C THR A 44 10.28 -2.06 10.42
N GLY A 45 10.68 -0.79 10.37
CA GLY A 45 11.97 -0.34 9.82
C GLY A 45 12.07 -0.52 8.31
N PHE A 46 11.02 -0.15 7.57
CA PHE A 46 10.95 -0.33 6.12
C PHE A 46 12.12 0.35 5.42
N ALA A 47 12.43 1.61 5.77
CA ALA A 47 13.53 2.37 5.19
C ALA A 47 14.90 1.71 5.40
N ARG A 48 15.08 0.95 6.50
CA ARG A 48 16.31 0.18 6.75
C ARG A 48 16.38 -1.09 5.90
N ILE A 49 15.25 -1.73 5.65
CA ILE A 49 15.17 -3.00 4.92
C ILE A 49 15.25 -2.78 3.40
N PHE A 50 14.64 -1.69 2.92
CA PHE A 50 14.63 -1.24 1.53
C PHE A 50 15.16 0.20 1.43
N PRO A 51 16.49 0.38 1.50
CA PRO A 51 17.08 1.70 1.42
C PRO A 51 16.78 2.36 0.07
N ALA A 52 16.49 3.66 0.11
CA ALA A 52 16.12 4.47 -1.06
C ALA A 52 14.85 4.00 -1.80
N ILE A 53 14.02 3.17 -1.17
CA ILE A 53 12.66 2.91 -1.62
C ILE A 53 11.70 3.70 -0.73
N THR A 54 10.87 4.55 -1.34
CA THR A 54 9.84 5.31 -0.64
C THR A 54 8.48 4.65 -0.84
N PRO A 55 7.84 4.12 0.21
CA PRO A 55 6.52 3.54 0.10
C PRO A 55 5.43 4.63 0.06
N TYR A 56 4.40 4.39 -0.75
CA TYR A 56 3.19 5.21 -0.79
C TYR A 56 1.95 4.33 -0.68
N VAL A 57 1.16 4.50 0.37
CA VAL A 57 -0.04 3.68 0.59
C VAL A 57 -1.24 4.29 -0.13
N GLY A 58 -1.83 3.56 -1.07
CA GLY A 58 -3.04 3.97 -1.78
C GLY A 58 -4.30 3.75 -0.93
N THR A 59 -5.07 4.82 -0.70
CA THR A 59 -6.38 4.74 -0.01
C THR A 59 -7.49 5.48 -0.78
N LEU A 60 -8.73 5.34 -0.31
CA LEU A 60 -9.91 5.99 -0.90
C LEU A 60 -9.79 7.52 -0.85
N GLU A 61 -10.16 8.18 -1.95
CA GLU A 61 -10.09 9.65 -2.10
C GLU A 61 -10.86 10.43 -1.02
N GLY A 62 -11.92 9.85 -0.46
CA GLY A 62 -12.72 10.50 0.60
C GLY A 62 -11.92 10.87 1.85
N MET A 63 -10.80 10.20 2.14
CA MET A 63 -9.90 10.56 3.24
C MET A 63 -9.22 11.92 3.05
N PHE A 64 -9.14 12.41 1.80
CA PHE A 64 -8.45 13.64 1.45
C PHE A 64 -9.39 14.87 1.38
N TRP A 65 -10.69 14.69 1.64
CA TRP A 65 -11.66 15.79 1.59
C TRP A 65 -11.65 16.67 2.84
N ILE A 66 -11.30 16.10 4.00
CA ILE A 66 -11.21 16.83 5.27
C ILE A 66 -9.77 17.35 5.42
N PRO A 67 -9.51 18.68 5.42
CA PRO A 67 -8.15 19.23 5.33
C PRO A 67 -7.17 18.70 6.39
N ILE A 68 -7.59 18.60 7.65
CA ILE A 68 -6.73 18.11 8.73
C ILE A 68 -6.39 16.63 8.55
N VAL A 69 -7.38 15.82 8.18
CA VAL A 69 -7.17 14.37 7.93
C VAL A 69 -6.28 14.19 6.71
N ARG A 70 -6.53 14.95 5.65
CA ARG A 70 -5.73 14.97 4.42
C ARG A 70 -4.26 15.20 4.72
N ASP A 71 -3.93 16.28 5.41
CA ASP A 71 -2.52 16.64 5.65
C ASP A 71 -1.84 15.62 6.57
N TYR A 72 -2.58 15.08 7.55
CA TYR A 72 -2.10 14.00 8.41
C TYR A 72 -1.77 12.73 7.59
N VAL A 73 -2.70 12.22 6.77
CA VAL A 73 -2.44 11.01 5.99
C VAL A 73 -1.37 11.22 4.91
N MET A 74 -1.33 12.39 4.28
CA MET A 74 -0.29 12.71 3.29
C MET A 74 1.10 12.76 3.93
N SER A 75 1.23 13.26 5.17
CA SER A 75 2.50 13.27 5.89
C SER A 75 3.02 11.86 6.21
N MET A 76 2.12 10.87 6.33
CA MET A 76 2.45 9.45 6.51
C MET A 76 2.71 8.72 5.17
N GLY A 77 2.84 9.43 4.05
CA GLY A 77 3.06 8.81 2.74
C GLY A 77 1.81 8.17 2.13
N VAL A 78 0.61 8.52 2.59
CA VAL A 78 -0.64 8.00 2.00
C VAL A 78 -1.04 8.85 0.78
N CYS A 79 -1.46 8.19 -0.29
CA CYS A 79 -1.92 8.84 -1.52
C CYS A 79 -3.31 8.32 -1.94
N PRO A 80 -4.07 9.09 -2.74
CA PRO A 80 -5.31 8.58 -3.31
C PRO A 80 -5.01 7.43 -4.28
N VAL A 81 -5.85 6.39 -4.29
CA VAL A 81 -5.76 5.23 -5.21
C VAL A 81 -6.31 5.56 -6.60
N SER A 82 -6.08 6.77 -7.09
CA SER A 82 -6.55 7.25 -8.39
C SER A 82 -5.50 7.06 -9.48
N GLU A 83 -5.92 6.72 -10.70
CA GLU A 83 -4.98 6.44 -11.80
C GLU A 83 -3.97 7.58 -12.01
N LEU A 84 -4.44 8.83 -11.89
CA LEU A 84 -3.59 10.01 -12.06
C LEU A 84 -2.51 10.11 -10.98
N ALA A 85 -2.87 9.92 -9.70
CA ALA A 85 -1.92 10.00 -8.60
C ALA A 85 -0.89 8.87 -8.67
N LEU A 86 -1.35 7.63 -8.91
CA LEU A 86 -0.45 6.48 -9.02
C LEU A 86 0.49 6.64 -10.24
N LYS A 87 -0.02 7.08 -11.39
CA LYS A 87 0.81 7.35 -12.57
C LYS A 87 1.86 8.42 -12.31
N TYR A 88 1.50 9.49 -11.58
CA TYR A 88 2.46 10.52 -11.19
C TYR A 88 3.61 9.94 -10.34
N LEU A 89 3.29 9.14 -9.31
CA LEU A 89 4.29 8.49 -8.47
C LEU A 89 5.20 7.55 -9.26
N LEU A 90 4.64 6.80 -10.21
CA LEU A 90 5.37 5.79 -10.98
C LEU A 90 6.17 6.36 -12.16
N THR A 91 5.87 7.57 -12.63
CA THR A 91 6.49 8.10 -13.87
C THR A 91 7.10 9.50 -13.75
N LYS A 92 6.65 10.33 -12.79
CA LYS A 92 7.06 11.74 -12.69
C LYS A 92 7.81 12.06 -11.40
N LYS A 93 7.62 11.30 -10.32
CA LYS A 93 8.27 11.51 -9.02
C LYS A 93 9.67 10.89 -8.91
N GLY A 94 10.34 10.64 -10.03
CA GLY A 94 11.65 9.98 -10.06
C GLY A 94 11.58 8.46 -9.89
N SER A 95 12.66 7.87 -9.38
CA SER A 95 12.80 6.41 -9.17
C SER A 95 12.76 6.04 -7.68
N GLY A 96 12.56 4.76 -7.38
CA GLY A 96 12.51 4.25 -6.00
C GLY A 96 11.16 4.42 -5.34
N ASN A 97 10.10 4.73 -6.09
CA ASN A 97 8.75 4.86 -5.55
C ASN A 97 8.06 3.50 -5.53
N ALA A 98 7.53 3.08 -4.37
CA ALA A 98 6.77 1.86 -4.20
C ALA A 98 5.33 2.17 -3.82
N VAL A 99 4.42 2.09 -4.79
CA VAL A 99 2.99 2.33 -4.57
C VAL A 99 2.34 1.04 -4.07
N VAL A 100 1.84 1.06 -2.84
CA VAL A 100 1.17 -0.07 -2.20
C VAL A 100 -0.33 0.03 -2.40
N ILE A 101 -0.90 -0.95 -3.08
CA ILE A 101 -2.33 -1.03 -3.37
C ILE A 101 -2.89 -2.22 -2.62
N VAL A 102 -3.86 -1.96 -1.75
CA VAL A 102 -4.63 -3.02 -1.13
C VAL A 102 -5.61 -3.58 -2.16
N VAL A 103 -5.33 -4.79 -2.64
CA VAL A 103 -6.12 -5.42 -3.70
C VAL A 103 -7.45 -5.94 -3.17
N GLY A 104 -8.41 -6.20 -4.07
CA GLY A 104 -9.77 -6.64 -3.70
C GLY A 104 -10.70 -5.54 -3.17
N GLY A 105 -10.17 -4.52 -2.50
CA GLY A 105 -10.89 -3.32 -2.04
C GLY A 105 -12.03 -3.63 -1.05
N ALA A 106 -13.02 -2.73 -0.97
CA ALA A 106 -14.15 -2.88 -0.05
C ALA A 106 -14.94 -4.20 -0.21
N ALA A 107 -14.97 -4.77 -1.42
CA ALA A 107 -15.64 -6.05 -1.65
C ALA A 107 -14.92 -7.23 -0.97
N GLU A 108 -13.58 -7.18 -0.89
CA GLU A 108 -12.80 -8.16 -0.13
C GLU A 108 -12.97 -7.99 1.38
N ALA A 109 -13.07 -6.74 1.86
CA ALA A 109 -13.36 -6.45 3.25
C ALA A 109 -14.71 -7.05 3.70
N LEU A 110 -15.74 -6.97 2.85
CA LEU A 110 -17.07 -7.52 3.12
C LEU A 110 -17.12 -9.06 3.14
N LEU A 111 -16.19 -9.72 2.44
CA LEU A 111 -16.07 -11.18 2.40
C LEU A 111 -15.02 -11.72 3.38
N SER A 112 -14.44 -10.87 4.21
CA SER A 112 -13.43 -11.27 5.19
C SER A 112 -14.11 -11.93 6.39
N TYR A 113 -13.89 -13.23 6.58
CA TYR A 113 -14.35 -13.98 7.74
C TYR A 113 -13.19 -14.73 8.42
N PRO A 114 -13.21 -14.93 9.75
CA PRO A 114 -12.19 -15.71 10.43
C PRO A 114 -12.07 -17.11 9.82
N GLY A 115 -10.86 -17.51 9.42
CA GLY A 115 -10.59 -18.84 8.86
C GLY A 115 -10.58 -18.94 7.34
N ALA A 116 -11.03 -17.92 6.59
CA ALA A 116 -10.69 -17.84 5.16
C ALA A 116 -10.56 -16.41 4.64
N SER A 117 -9.65 -16.24 3.69
CA SER A 117 -9.45 -14.98 2.99
C SER A 117 -9.72 -15.17 1.50
N THR A 118 -10.74 -14.48 0.99
CA THR A 118 -11.11 -14.55 -0.42
C THR A 118 -10.58 -13.31 -1.14
N VAL A 119 -9.55 -13.47 -1.98
CA VAL A 119 -9.00 -12.35 -2.76
C VAL A 119 -9.80 -12.16 -4.04
N LEU A 120 -10.45 -11.00 -4.20
CA LEU A 120 -11.24 -10.71 -5.42
C LEU A 120 -10.39 -10.02 -6.51
N LEU A 121 -9.59 -10.80 -7.24
CA LEU A 121 -8.71 -10.27 -8.31
C LEU A 121 -9.28 -10.41 -9.73
N LYS A 122 -10.15 -11.39 -9.99
CA LYS A 122 -10.56 -11.80 -11.35
C LYS A 122 -11.07 -10.62 -12.21
N GLN A 123 -11.80 -9.69 -11.58
CA GLN A 123 -12.37 -8.50 -12.23
C GLN A 123 -11.64 -7.20 -11.87
N ARG A 124 -10.62 -7.22 -11.00
CA ARG A 124 -9.95 -6.03 -10.46
C ARG A 124 -8.53 -5.90 -11.05
N LYS A 125 -8.43 -5.68 -12.36
CA LYS A 125 -7.16 -5.62 -13.11
C LYS A 125 -6.58 -4.22 -13.30
N GLY A 126 -7.13 -3.20 -12.64
CA GLY A 126 -6.73 -1.80 -12.82
C GLY A 126 -5.26 -1.56 -12.52
N PHE A 127 -4.75 -2.09 -11.40
CA PHE A 127 -3.34 -1.95 -11.02
C PHE A 127 -2.39 -2.66 -11.99
N VAL A 128 -2.79 -3.82 -12.53
CA VAL A 128 -2.00 -4.54 -13.55
C VAL A 128 -1.96 -3.74 -14.86
N ARG A 129 -3.11 -3.20 -15.29
CA ARG A 129 -3.17 -2.32 -16.47
C ARG A 129 -2.31 -1.07 -16.29
N LEU A 130 -2.24 -0.54 -15.07
CA LEU A 130 -1.37 0.59 -14.76
C LEU A 130 0.10 0.16 -14.83
N ALA A 131 0.48 -0.96 -14.21
CA ALA A 131 1.85 -1.48 -14.25
C ALA A 131 2.37 -1.70 -15.67
N LEU A 132 1.50 -2.08 -16.62
CA LEU A 132 1.89 -2.26 -18.02
C LEU A 132 2.10 -0.94 -18.79
N LYS A 133 1.60 0.18 -18.25
CA LYS A 133 1.66 1.51 -18.89
C LYS A 133 2.75 2.42 -18.30
N THR A 134 3.40 1.99 -17.21
CA THR A 134 4.35 2.78 -16.41
C THR A 134 5.65 2.02 -16.29
#